data_AF-A0A5N5SKX6-F1
#
_entry.id   AF-A0A5N5SKX6-F1
#
_cell.length_a   1.000
_cell.length_b   1.000
_cell.length_c   1.000
_cell.angle_alpha   90.00
_cell.angle_beta   90.00
_cell.angle_gamma   90.00
#
_symmetry.space_group_name_H-M   'P 1'
#
loop_
_entity.id
_entity.type
_entity.pdbx_description
1 polymer ?
#
loop_
_entity_poly.entity_id
_entity_poly.type
_entity_poly.pdbx_seq_one_letter_code
_entity_poly.pdbx_strand_id
1 'polypeptide(L)'
;MIMNSLFIFTCDQPDHKRKFQDSDFRIEQMKEEYFEEVSTLIIESFIAREPLIGGLHLGKEEVSTYLSDIAKEWIKYEPSVCAVYIPDNKIVGVNLTKILTREEQKTFNEEEVSHYTPGVCN
;
A
#
# COMPACT_ATOMS: atom_id res chain seq x y z
N MET A 1 18.92 9.60 -2.31
CA MET A 1 17.74 9.28 -1.51
C MET A 1 16.72 8.69 -2.46
N ILE A 2 16.39 7.41 -2.30
CA ILE A 2 15.36 6.74 -3.10
C ILE A 2 14.14 6.58 -2.18
N MET A 3 12.98 7.03 -2.64
CA MET A 3 11.72 6.94 -1.91
C MET A 3 10.89 5.83 -2.55
N ASN A 4 10.64 4.76 -1.80
CA ASN A 4 9.70 3.72 -2.20
C ASN A 4 8.35 4.02 -1.54
N SER A 5 7.30 4.14 -2.34
CA SER A 5 5.97 4.51 -1.90
C SER A 5 4.94 3.53 -2.44
N LEU A 6 4.12 2.96 -1.56
CA LEU A 6 2.94 2.16 -1.92
C LEU A 6 1.69 3.04 -1.85
N PHE A 7 1.00 3.25 -2.98
CA PHE A 7 -0.22 4.05 -3.04
C PHE A 7 -1.45 3.16 -3.12
N ILE A 8 -2.41 3.38 -2.22
CA ILE A 8 -3.66 2.61 -2.18
C ILE A 8 -4.81 3.61 -2.06
N PHE A 9 -5.78 3.50 -2.97
CA PHE A 9 -7.00 4.29 -2.99
C PHE A 9 -8.19 3.37 -3.14
N THR A 10 -9.24 3.58 -2.35
CA THR A 10 -10.47 2.80 -2.45
C THR A 10 -11.67 3.73 -2.50
N CYS A 11 -12.62 3.40 -3.36
CA CYS A 11 -13.90 4.10 -3.43
C CYS A 11 -14.95 3.08 -3.85
N ASP A 12 -15.47 2.33 -2.89
CA ASP A 12 -16.63 1.47 -3.11
C ASP A 12 -17.80 2.01 -2.29
N GLN A 13 -18.63 2.85 -2.93
CA GLN A 13 -20.06 2.91 -2.60
C GLN A 13 -20.92 3.15 -3.85
N PRO A 14 -22.06 2.42 -3.97
CA PRO A 14 -23.01 2.59 -5.05
C PRO A 14 -24.00 3.69 -4.68
N ASP A 15 -23.64 4.96 -4.85
CA ASP A 15 -24.66 5.99 -4.91
C ASP A 15 -24.26 7.13 -5.85
N HIS A 16 -25.11 7.37 -6.84
CA HIS A 16 -24.91 8.38 -7.86
C HIS A 16 -24.91 9.80 -7.25
N LYS A 17 -23.87 10.61 -7.55
CA LYS A 17 -23.80 12.10 -7.56
C LYS A 17 -23.00 12.84 -6.47
N ARG A 18 -22.35 12.22 -5.49
CA ARG A 18 -21.50 13.00 -4.57
C ARG A 18 -20.15 13.31 -5.25
N LYS A 19 -19.89 14.59 -5.54
CA LYS A 19 -18.54 15.06 -5.87
C LYS A 19 -17.80 15.26 -4.55
N PHE A 20 -16.79 14.42 -4.29
CA PHE A 20 -15.91 14.60 -3.16
C PHE A 20 -15.16 15.93 -3.29
N GLN A 21 -14.97 16.60 -2.15
CA GLN A 21 -14.18 17.82 -2.02
C GLN A 21 -12.94 17.51 -1.19
N ASP A 22 -11.85 18.23 -1.39
CA ASP A 22 -10.62 18.05 -0.61
C ASP A 22 -10.87 18.21 0.90
N SER A 23 -11.82 19.08 1.26
CA SER A 23 -12.26 19.30 2.64
C SER A 23 -13.03 18.13 3.26
N ASP A 24 -13.43 17.12 2.47
CA ASP A 24 -14.02 15.90 2.99
C ASP A 24 -12.95 14.96 3.59
N PHE A 25 -11.66 15.28 3.41
CA PHE A 25 -10.55 14.43 3.84
C PHE A 25 -9.58 15.17 4.75
N ARG A 26 -8.97 14.42 5.67
CA ARG A 26 -7.81 14.84 6.45
C ARG A 26 -6.64 13.92 6.14
N ILE A 27 -5.48 14.51 5.88
CA ILE A 27 -4.23 13.76 5.81
C ILE A 27 -3.61 13.71 7.19
N GLU A 28 -3.28 12.51 7.65
CA GLU A 28 -2.61 12.28 8.93
C GLU A 28 -1.34 11.46 8.75
N GLN A 29 -0.40 11.65 9.66
CA GLN A 29 0.70 10.71 9.84
C GLN A 29 0.15 9.35 10.27
N MET A 30 0.67 8.28 9.69
CA MET A 30 0.26 6.92 10.01
C MET A 30 0.59 6.57 11.47
N LYS A 31 -0.28 5.79 12.12
CA LYS A 31 -0.13 5.32 13.50
C LYS A 31 -0.25 3.80 13.54
N GLU A 32 0.47 3.14 14.44
CA GLU A 32 0.43 1.68 14.57
C GLU A 32 -1.00 1.13 14.81
N GLU A 33 -1.84 1.90 15.50
CA GLU A 33 -3.25 1.56 15.75
C GLU A 33 -4.11 1.42 14.48
N TYR A 34 -3.64 1.96 13.34
CA TYR A 34 -4.33 1.88 12.05
C TYR A 34 -4.03 0.58 11.28
N PHE A 35 -3.11 -0.26 11.77
CA PHE A 35 -2.60 -1.40 11.02
C PHE A 35 -3.68 -2.36 10.50
N GLU A 36 -4.68 -2.69 11.30
CA GLU A 36 -5.75 -3.63 10.89
C GLU A 36 -6.61 -3.05 9.76
N GLU A 37 -6.94 -1.76 9.83
CA GLU A 37 -7.71 -1.06 8.80
C GLU A 37 -6.89 -0.92 7.50
N VAL A 38 -5.60 -0.60 7.61
CA VAL A 38 -4.68 -0.53 6.48
C VAL A 38 -4.48 -1.89 5.81
N SER A 39 -4.35 -2.95 6.60
CA SER A 39 -4.21 -4.33 6.08
C SER A 39 -5.45 -4.75 5.31
N THR A 40 -6.63 -4.42 5.84
CA THR A 40 -7.91 -4.64 5.14
C THR A 40 -7.94 -3.89 3.80
N LEU A 41 -7.54 -2.61 3.79
CA LEU A 41 -7.47 -1.79 2.58
C LEU A 41 -6.54 -2.37 1.51
N ILE A 42 -5.36 -2.86 1.92
CA ILE A 42 -4.40 -3.53 1.03
C ILE A 42 -5.04 -4.77 0.37
N ILE A 43 -5.61 -5.64 1.19
CA ILE A 43 -6.13 -6.94 0.74
C ILE A 43 -7.34 -6.77 -0.17
N GLU A 44 -8.27 -5.89 0.21
CA GLU A 44 -9.55 -5.74 -0.47
C GLU A 44 -9.42 -4.91 -1.74
N SER A 45 -8.51 -3.94 -1.78
CA SER A 45 -8.49 -2.96 -2.87
C SER A 45 -7.19 -2.84 -3.65
N PHE A 46 -6.03 -3.08 -3.02
CA PHE A 46 -4.76 -2.95 -3.70
C PHE A 46 -4.38 -4.21 -4.47
N ILE A 47 -4.38 -5.37 -3.79
CA ILE A 47 -3.89 -6.64 -4.37
C ILE A 47 -4.61 -6.99 -5.68
N ALA A 48 -5.92 -6.75 -5.76
CA ALA A 48 -6.70 -7.08 -6.95
C ALA A 48 -6.47 -6.14 -8.15
N ARG A 49 -5.85 -4.97 -7.95
CA ARG A 49 -5.75 -3.90 -8.95
C ARG A 49 -4.31 -3.50 -9.29
N GLU A 50 -3.33 -4.01 -8.54
CA GLU A 50 -1.92 -3.70 -8.77
C GLU A 50 -1.39 -4.46 -10.02
N PRO A 51 -0.81 -3.75 -11.01
CA PRO A 51 -0.43 -4.34 -12.28
C PRO A 51 0.62 -5.46 -12.23
N LEU A 52 1.60 -5.40 -11.32
CA LEU A 52 2.62 -6.45 -11.22
C LEU A 52 2.04 -7.74 -10.63
N ILE A 53 1.24 -7.64 -9.57
CA ILE A 53 0.53 -8.77 -8.96
C ILE A 53 -0.34 -9.46 -10.00
N GLY A 54 -1.13 -8.69 -10.75
CA GLY A 54 -1.97 -9.22 -11.81
C GLY A 54 -1.16 -9.80 -12.99
N GLY A 55 -0.13 -9.09 -13.45
CA GLY A 55 0.69 -9.50 -14.59
C GLY A 55 1.52 -10.75 -14.34
N LEU A 56 1.97 -10.95 -13.09
CA LEU A 56 2.79 -12.07 -12.66
C LEU A 56 1.98 -13.24 -12.09
N HIS A 57 0.65 -13.12 -12.06
CA HIS A 57 -0.26 -14.15 -11.54
C HIS A 57 0.07 -14.58 -10.11
N LEU A 58 0.48 -13.62 -9.27
CA LEU A 58 0.88 -13.91 -7.89
C LEU A 58 -0.31 -14.38 -7.06
N GLY A 59 -0.06 -15.34 -6.17
CA GLY A 59 -1.08 -15.88 -5.27
C GLY A 59 -1.57 -14.82 -4.29
N LYS A 60 -2.89 -14.63 -4.18
CA LYS A 60 -3.49 -13.62 -3.28
C LYS A 60 -3.03 -13.77 -1.83
N GLU A 61 -2.94 -15.00 -1.32
CA GLU A 61 -2.52 -15.27 0.06
C GLU A 61 -1.06 -14.90 0.29
N GLU A 62 -0.17 -15.29 -0.63
CA GLU A 62 1.26 -14.98 -0.56
C GLU A 62 1.51 -13.47 -0.57
N VAL A 63 0.88 -12.77 -1.53
CA VAL A 63 0.99 -11.31 -1.65
C VAL A 63 0.41 -10.61 -0.43
N SER A 64 -0.72 -11.12 0.11
CA SER A 64 -1.34 -10.58 1.32
C SER A 64 -0.41 -10.69 2.52
N THR A 65 0.22 -11.84 2.73
CA THR A 65 1.20 -12.02 3.82
C THR A 65 2.38 -11.07 3.65
N TYR A 66 2.98 -11.05 2.46
CA TYR A 66 4.14 -10.20 2.17
C TYR A 66 3.87 -8.71 2.38
N LEU A 67 2.75 -8.20 1.83
CA LEU A 67 2.39 -6.79 1.98
C LEU A 67 1.98 -6.42 3.40
N SER A 68 1.36 -7.35 4.15
CA SER A 68 1.01 -7.11 5.56
C SER A 68 2.26 -6.97 6.43
N ASP A 69 3.29 -7.80 6.19
CA ASP A 69 4.57 -7.70 6.90
C ASP A 69 5.28 -6.38 6.59
N ILE A 70 5.30 -5.96 5.31
CA ILE A 70 5.83 -4.65 4.90
C ILE A 70 5.04 -3.52 5.57
N ALA A 71 3.71 -3.57 5.54
CA ALA A 71 2.88 -2.54 6.13
C ALA A 71 3.13 -2.41 7.65
N LYS A 72 3.31 -3.53 8.34
CA LYS A 72 3.62 -3.57 9.79
C LYS A 72 4.96 -2.95 10.13
N GLU A 73 5.95 -3.10 9.25
CA GLU A 73 7.23 -2.40 9.37
C GLU A 73 7.07 -0.91 9.04
N TRP A 74 6.42 -0.59 7.92
CA TRP A 74 6.48 0.76 7.33
C TRP A 74 5.54 1.77 7.96
N ILE A 75 4.48 1.30 8.63
CA ILE A 75 3.58 2.12 9.44
C ILE A 75 4.30 2.90 10.54
N LYS A 76 5.47 2.40 10.97
CA LYS A 76 6.27 2.98 12.05
C LYS A 76 7.17 4.13 11.55
N TYR A 77 7.36 4.26 10.24
CA TYR A 77 8.19 5.32 9.67
C TYR A 77 7.41 6.63 9.56
N GLU A 78 8.03 7.72 10.00
CA GLU A 78 7.47 9.07 9.97
C GLU A 78 6.85 9.53 8.63
N PRO A 79 7.44 9.22 7.45
CA PRO A 79 6.85 9.67 6.18
C PRO A 79 5.61 8.91 5.73
N SER A 80 5.20 7.84 6.41
CA SER A 80 3.96 7.14 6.08
C SER A 80 2.74 7.99 6.48
N VAL A 81 1.79 8.14 5.57
CA VAL A 81 0.58 8.96 5.77
C VAL A 81 -0.69 8.22 5.32
N CYS A 82 -1.82 8.60 5.89
CA CYS A 82 -3.15 8.15 5.46
C CYS A 82 -4.07 9.32 5.12
N ALA A 83 -5.04 9.05 4.26
CA ALA A 83 -6.18 9.91 4.02
C ALA A 83 -7.39 9.36 4.78
N VAL A 84 -7.93 10.17 5.69
CA VAL A 84 -9.12 9.86 6.48
C VAL A 84 -10.30 10.63 5.91
N TYR A 85 -11.36 9.93 5.52
CA TYR A 85 -12.63 10.53 5.14
C TYR A 85 -13.35 11.01 6.41
N ILE A 86 -13.48 12.33 6.56
CA ILE A 86 -13.92 13.00 7.79
C ILE A 86 -15.34 12.56 8.23
N PRO A 87 -16.35 12.46 7.33
CA PRO A 87 -17.71 12.13 7.75
C PRO A 87 -17.83 10.79 8.48
N ASP A 88 -17.06 9.79 8.09
CA ASP A 88 -17.11 8.44 8.67
C ASP A 88 -15.90 8.11 9.56
N ASN A 89 -14.91 9.02 9.60
CA ASN A 89 -13.62 8.82 10.25
C ASN A 89 -12.95 7.49 9.84
N LYS A 90 -12.97 7.19 8.54
CA LYS A 90 -12.41 5.96 7.94
C LYS A 90 -11.21 6.26 7.06
N ILE A 91 -10.24 5.35 7.07
CA ILE A 91 -9.09 5.39 6.18
C ILE A 91 -9.54 4.94 4.79
N VAL A 92 -9.36 5.83 3.80
CA VAL A 92 -9.74 5.59 2.39
C VAL A 92 -8.55 5.51 1.46
N GLY A 93 -7.37 5.90 1.96
CA GLY A 93 -6.14 5.76 1.22
C GLY A 93 -4.92 5.81 2.11
N VAL A 94 -3.86 5.15 1.66
CA VAL A 94 -2.58 5.12 2.38
C VAL A 94 -1.42 5.33 1.44
N ASN A 95 -0.39 5.96 1.98
CA ASN A 95 0.94 5.98 1.42
C ASN A 95 1.91 5.45 2.48
N LEU A 96 2.37 4.21 2.27
CA LEU A 96 3.40 3.60 3.12
C LEU A 96 4.76 3.92 2.50
N THR A 97 5.63 4.59 3.28
CA THR A 97 6.94 5.04 2.79
C THR A 97 8.03 4.70 3.79
N LYS A 98 9.13 4.16 3.28
CA LYS A 98 10.40 3.98 4.02
C LYS A 98 11.50 4.78 3.34
N ILE A 99 12.28 5.53 4.13
CA ILE A 99 13.46 6.26 3.63
C ILE A 99 14.63 5.29 3.58
N LEU A 100 15.16 5.02 2.40
CA LEU A 100 16.36 4.21 2.24
C LEU A 100 17.60 5.10 2.29
N THR A 101 18.47 4.82 3.27
CA THR A 101 19.78 5.47 3.41
C THR A 101 20.88 4.61 2.79
N ARG A 102 22.10 5.13 2.74
CA ARG A 102 23.27 4.35 2.30
C ARG A 102 23.57 3.17 3.24
N GLU A 103 23.12 3.21 4.49
CA GLU A 103 23.36 2.15 5.47
C GLU A 103 22.21 1.12 5.49
N GLU A 104 21.01 1.54 5.07
CA GLU A 104 19.80 0.72 5.03
C GLU A 104 19.34 0.40 3.60
N GLN A 105 20.29 0.19 2.69
CA GLN A 105 19.99 -0.13 1.30
C GLN A 105 19.28 -1.48 1.22
N LYS A 106 18.09 -1.52 0.61
CA LYS A 106 17.49 -2.75 0.09
C LYS A 106 17.64 -2.72 -1.43
N THR A 107 18.44 -3.64 -1.95
CA THR A 107 18.47 -3.96 -3.38
C THR A 107 17.70 -5.26 -3.50
N PHE A 108 16.62 -5.28 -4.29
CA PHE A 108 15.97 -6.53 -4.61
C PHE A 108 16.92 -7.31 -5.52
N ASN A 109 17.45 -8.42 -5.03
CA ASN A 109 18.34 -9.25 -5.83
C ASN A 109 17.52 -10.06 -6.83
N GLU A 110 18.07 -10.32 -8.01
CA GLU A 110 17.37 -11.06 -9.07
C GLU A 110 16.82 -12.40 -8.57
N GLU A 111 17.57 -13.10 -7.72
CA GLU A 111 17.15 -14.36 -7.10
C GLU A 111 15.86 -14.22 -6.28
N GLU A 112 15.66 -13.09 -5.59
CA GLU A 112 14.49 -12.82 -4.73
C GLU A 112 13.23 -12.49 -5.54
N VAL A 113 13.37 -12.03 -6.78
CA VAL A 113 12.25 -11.59 -7.64
C VAL A 113 12.00 -12.57 -8.80
N SER A 114 13.00 -13.40 -9.16
CA SER A 114 12.93 -14.33 -10.29
C SER A 114 11.78 -15.34 -10.19
N HIS A 115 11.43 -15.75 -8.97
CA HIS A 115 10.28 -16.62 -8.70
C HIS A 115 8.95 -15.97 -9.10
N TYR A 116 8.89 -14.64 -9.12
CA TYR A 116 7.72 -13.87 -9.50
C TYR A 116 7.70 -13.52 -10.99
N THR A 117 8.84 -13.49 -11.68
CA THR A 117 8.94 -13.17 -13.12
C THR A 117 9.61 -14.27 -13.94
N PRO A 118 9.09 -15.51 -13.96
CA PRO A 118 9.74 -16.58 -14.72
C PRO A 118 9.71 -16.27 -16.23
N GLY A 119 10.89 -16.05 -16.82
CA GLY A 119 11.10 -15.91 -18.28
C GLY A 119 11.25 -14.49 -18.83
N VAL A 120 11.46 -13.47 -17.99
CA VAL A 120 11.63 -12.07 -18.46
C VAL A 120 13.10 -11.69 -18.76
N CYS A 121 14.06 -12.54 -18.38
CA CYS A 121 15.47 -12.36 -18.72
C CYS A 121 15.85 -13.23 -19.93
N ASN A 122 15.94 -12.61 -21.11
CA ASN A 122 16.84 -13.04 -22.19
C ASN A 122 17.88 -11.94 -22.41
#